data_AF-A0A5A7NEV1-F1
#
_entry.id   AF-A0A5A7NEV1-F1
#
_cell.length_a   1.000
_cell.length_b   1.000
_cell.length_c   1.000
_cell.angle_alpha   90.00
_cell.angle_beta   90.00
_cell.angle_gamma   90.00
#
_symmetry.space_group_name_H-M   'P 1'
#
loop_
_entity.id
_entity.type
_entity.pdbx_description
1 polymer ?
#
loop_
_entity_poly.entity_id
_entity_poly.type
_entity_poly.pdbx_seq_one_letter_code
_entity_poly.pdbx_strand_id
1 'polypeptide(L)'
;MFEAAGIAPELRFPITVIEGDRPIAMMVGERHGEISTDVFVLADFPEEVAAALARIIAEKQAGRPALANRKGYKFSTRAPGRDTLRGSITSVDEAVAQSSERAAFDTLKSKSGFGPPVEEIRATARNLDGLAVELLRKVGTTGVPLMTLYEAMAISGAGLFERNDYEGRQILREQIGWLRERVSNDEDGGRAPRWMAMDTDLNAIKEGLESEM
;
A
#
# COMPACT_ATOMS: atom_id res chain seq x y z
N MET A 1 8.02 15.24 14.20
CA MET A 1 8.91 14.14 14.63
C MET A 1 9.96 13.77 13.58
N PHE A 2 9.57 13.35 12.37
CA PHE A 2 10.53 12.95 11.33
C PHE A 2 11.52 14.07 10.94
N GLU A 3 11.06 15.33 10.91
CA GLU A 3 11.95 16.50 10.73
C GLU A 3 12.99 16.63 11.87
N ALA A 4 12.57 16.39 13.12
CA ALA A 4 13.47 16.43 14.28
C ALA A 4 14.49 15.29 14.29
N ALA A 5 14.21 14.18 13.61
CA ALA A 5 15.14 13.07 13.41
C ALA A 5 16.09 13.28 12.21
N GLY A 6 16.13 14.49 11.62
CA GLY A 6 17.04 14.82 10.52
C GLY A 6 16.70 14.11 9.21
N ILE A 7 15.47 13.59 9.05
CA ILE A 7 14.99 13.10 7.76
C ILE A 7 14.82 14.33 6.85
N ALA A 8 15.57 14.33 5.75
CA ALA A 8 16.00 15.54 5.03
C ALA A 8 14.88 16.58 4.74
N PRO A 9 15.20 17.89 4.76
CA PRO A 9 14.26 18.97 4.40
C PRO A 9 13.69 18.87 2.98
N GLU A 10 14.34 18.09 2.11
CA GLU A 10 13.94 17.85 0.71
C GLU A 10 12.72 16.92 0.58
N LEU A 11 12.29 16.28 1.68
CA LEU A 11 11.06 15.49 1.76
C LEU A 11 9.87 16.32 2.25
N ARG A 12 9.93 17.65 2.16
CA ARG A 12 8.79 18.51 2.44
C ARG A 12 7.74 18.40 1.33
N PHE A 13 6.78 17.51 1.55
CA PHE A 13 5.54 17.44 0.79
C PHE A 13 4.36 17.58 1.77
N PRO A 14 3.26 18.26 1.36
CA PRO A 14 2.08 18.31 2.18
C PRO A 14 1.46 16.90 2.33
N ILE A 15 0.93 16.62 3.51
CA ILE A 15 0.11 15.43 3.77
C ILE A 15 -1.33 15.93 3.96
N THR A 16 -2.22 15.44 3.12
CA THR A 16 -3.64 15.78 3.18
C THR A 16 -4.38 14.66 3.90
N VAL A 17 -5.19 15.02 4.88
CA VAL A 17 -6.13 14.09 5.50
C VAL A 17 -7.38 14.04 4.63
N ILE A 18 -7.79 12.83 4.24
CA ILE A 18 -8.96 12.61 3.39
C ILE A 18 -10.00 11.77 4.14
N GLU A 19 -11.27 12.04 3.92
CA GLU A 19 -12.33 11.10 4.30
C GLU A 19 -12.30 9.90 3.35
N GLY A 20 -12.42 8.70 3.92
CA GLY A 20 -12.37 7.45 3.19
C GLY A 20 -13.37 6.44 3.72
N ASP A 21 -13.53 5.36 2.96
CA ASP A 21 -14.22 4.13 3.36
C ASP A 21 -13.21 3.01 3.66
N ARG A 22 -11.92 3.35 3.72
CA ARG A 22 -10.80 2.41 3.84
C ARG A 22 -9.50 3.11 4.25
N PRO A 23 -8.61 2.41 4.96
CA PRO A 23 -7.29 2.91 5.29
C PRO A 23 -6.43 3.14 4.04
N ILE A 24 -5.97 4.38 3.86
CA ILE A 24 -5.09 4.85 2.79
C ILE A 24 -3.93 5.59 3.45
N ALA A 25 -2.71 5.27 3.04
CA ALA A 25 -1.50 6.01 3.41
C ALA A 25 -0.49 5.89 2.26
N MET A 26 -0.58 6.78 1.28
CA MET A 26 0.26 6.72 0.07
C MET A 26 0.54 8.09 -0.54
N MET A 27 1.49 8.14 -1.47
CA MET A 27 1.77 9.32 -2.28
C MET A 27 0.78 9.46 -3.45
N VAL A 28 0.28 10.68 -3.65
CA VAL A 28 -0.51 11.07 -4.83
C VAL A 28 0.30 12.03 -5.70
N GLY A 29 0.70 11.52 -6.86
CA GLY A 29 1.75 12.13 -7.67
C GLY A 29 3.09 12.18 -6.94
N GLU A 30 3.97 13.05 -7.42
CA GLU A 30 5.20 13.40 -6.71
C GLU A 30 4.99 14.52 -5.68
N ARG A 31 3.77 15.04 -5.57
CA ARG A 31 3.49 16.36 -4.97
C ARG A 31 3.03 16.31 -3.53
N HIS A 32 2.22 15.32 -3.15
CA HIS A 32 1.64 15.26 -1.80
C HIS A 32 1.32 13.82 -1.39
N GLY A 33 1.26 13.60 -0.08
CA GLY A 33 0.77 12.37 0.52
C GLY A 33 -0.71 12.49 0.89
N GLU A 34 -1.41 11.38 0.88
CA GLU A 34 -2.77 11.24 1.41
C GLU A 34 -2.76 10.22 2.54
N ILE A 35 -3.46 10.56 3.62
CA ILE A 35 -3.78 9.66 4.73
C ILE A 35 -5.28 9.71 4.99
N SER A 36 -5.96 8.58 5.01
CA SER A 36 -7.40 8.58 5.29
C SER A 36 -7.71 8.63 6.78
N THR A 37 -8.88 9.16 7.13
CA THR A 37 -9.44 9.15 8.49
C THR A 37 -9.53 7.74 9.08
N ASP A 38 -9.80 6.72 8.25
CA ASP A 38 -9.82 5.31 8.66
C ASP A 38 -8.50 4.83 9.30
N VAL A 39 -7.37 5.40 8.91
CA VAL A 39 -6.07 5.08 9.54
C VAL A 39 -6.06 5.53 11.01
N PHE A 40 -6.64 6.70 11.30
CA PHE A 40 -6.73 7.22 12.67
C PHE A 40 -7.73 6.42 13.50
N VAL A 41 -8.83 5.97 12.89
CA VAL A 41 -9.81 5.09 13.55
C VAL A 41 -9.19 3.75 13.93
N LEU A 42 -8.43 3.14 13.01
CA LEU A 42 -7.78 1.83 13.22
C LEU A 42 -6.57 1.88 14.15
N ALA A 43 -5.88 3.02 14.23
CA ALA A 43 -4.70 3.17 15.07
C ALA A 43 -5.11 3.31 16.54
N ASP A 44 -4.74 2.36 17.39
CA ASP A 44 -4.87 2.46 18.84
C ASP A 44 -3.81 3.37 19.46
N PHE A 45 -2.65 3.51 18.81
CA PHE A 45 -1.55 4.33 19.31
C PHE A 45 -0.99 5.31 18.25
N PRO A 46 -0.46 6.48 18.67
CA PRO A 46 0.18 7.45 17.78
C PRO A 46 1.32 6.86 16.94
N GLU A 47 2.02 5.85 17.44
CA GLU A 47 3.06 5.13 16.71
C GLU A 47 2.56 4.45 15.43
N GLU A 48 1.30 3.99 15.41
CA GLU A 48 0.69 3.34 14.25
C GLU A 48 0.35 4.38 13.17
N VAL A 49 -0.15 5.55 13.58
CA VAL A 49 -0.29 6.70 12.67
C VAL A 49 1.08 7.11 12.12
N ALA A 50 2.11 7.15 12.97
CA ALA A 50 3.47 7.43 12.52
C ALA A 50 4.02 6.37 11.57
N ALA A 51 3.63 5.10 11.71
CA ALA A 51 3.97 4.03 10.78
C ALA A 51 3.32 4.23 9.40
N ALA A 52 2.06 4.65 9.35
CA ALA A 52 1.42 5.05 8.10
C ALA A 52 2.14 6.24 7.44
N LEU A 53 2.51 7.25 8.22
CA LEU A 53 3.30 8.39 7.72
C LEU A 53 4.69 7.95 7.22
N ALA A 54 5.36 7.03 7.93
CA ALA A 54 6.63 6.47 7.49
C ALA A 54 6.50 5.75 6.15
N ARG A 55 5.36 5.10 5.86
CA ARG A 55 5.08 4.48 4.56
C ARG A 55 4.95 5.49 3.43
N ILE A 56 4.32 6.63 3.67
CA ILE A 56 4.22 7.72 2.69
C ILE A 56 5.62 8.29 2.41
N ILE A 57 6.42 8.52 3.46
CA ILE A 57 7.80 9.03 3.32
C ILE A 57 8.67 8.01 2.56
N ALA A 58 8.55 6.72 2.87
CA ALA A 58 9.25 5.65 2.17
C ALA A 58 8.91 5.62 0.67
N GLU A 59 7.64 5.80 0.31
CA GLU A 59 7.22 5.88 -1.10
C GLU A 59 7.84 7.07 -1.82
N LYS A 60 7.89 8.24 -1.17
CA LYS A 60 8.58 9.42 -1.70
C LYS A 60 10.09 9.19 -1.88
N GLN A 61 10.75 8.57 -0.90
CA GLN A 61 12.19 8.28 -0.96
C GLN A 61 12.54 7.24 -2.03
N ALA A 62 11.66 6.26 -2.26
CA ALA A 62 11.85 5.25 -3.30
C ALA A 62 11.70 5.82 -4.74
N GLY A 63 11.31 7.09 -4.90
CA GLY A 63 11.24 7.75 -6.20
C GLY A 63 10.17 7.19 -7.14
N ARG A 64 9.08 6.64 -6.60
CA ARG A 64 8.02 6.05 -7.44
C ARG A 64 7.16 7.11 -8.14
N PRO A 65 6.84 6.93 -9.43
CA PRO A 65 5.76 7.66 -10.06
C PRO A 65 4.43 7.16 -9.48
N ALA A 66 3.64 8.07 -8.92
CA ALA A 66 2.44 7.71 -8.17
C ALA A 66 1.44 6.84 -8.95
N LEU A 67 0.96 5.81 -8.27
CA LEU A 67 -0.04 4.88 -8.78
C LEU A 67 -1.44 5.50 -8.89
N ALA A 68 -1.66 6.68 -8.30
CA ALA A 68 -2.97 7.32 -8.15
C ALA A 68 -3.69 7.70 -9.47
N ASN A 69 -3.02 7.70 -10.62
CA ASN A 69 -3.60 8.15 -11.89
C ASN A 69 -3.98 7.06 -12.90
N ARG A 70 -3.91 5.76 -12.57
CA ARG A 70 -4.40 4.73 -13.49
C ARG A 70 -5.90 4.53 -13.31
N LYS A 71 -6.70 5.39 -13.95
CA LYS A 71 -8.14 5.20 -14.14
C LYS A 71 -8.39 3.77 -14.63
N GLY A 72 -9.08 2.97 -13.83
CA GLY A 72 -9.60 1.68 -14.27
C GLY A 72 -10.56 1.91 -15.44
N TYR A 73 -10.15 1.57 -16.65
CA TYR A 73 -11.05 1.59 -17.79
C TYR A 73 -12.04 0.45 -17.64
N LYS A 74 -13.34 0.77 -17.50
CA LYS A 74 -14.43 -0.20 -17.63
C LYS A 74 -14.47 -0.68 -19.08
N PHE A 75 -13.91 -1.87 -19.35
CA PHE A 75 -14.17 -2.55 -20.62
C PHE A 75 -15.60 -3.10 -20.60
N SER A 76 -16.49 -2.53 -21.42
CA SER A 76 -17.72 -3.23 -21.78
C SER A 76 -17.35 -4.37 -22.73
N THR A 77 -17.55 -5.61 -22.32
CA THR A 77 -17.43 -6.80 -23.17
C THR A 77 -18.55 -6.80 -24.21
N ARG A 78 -18.34 -6.10 -25.33
CA ARG A 78 -19.06 -6.42 -26.57
C ARG A 78 -18.36 -7.63 -27.18
N ALA A 79 -19.08 -8.74 -27.32
CA ALA A 79 -18.57 -9.93 -28.01
C ALA A 79 -18.15 -9.56 -29.44
N PRO A 80 -16.95 -9.96 -29.91
CA PRO A 80 -16.58 -9.79 -31.31
C PRO A 80 -17.54 -10.59 -32.18
N GLY A 81 -18.07 -9.95 -33.22
CA GLY A 81 -18.97 -10.59 -34.19
C GLY A 81 -18.31 -11.82 -34.82
N ARG A 82 -19.09 -12.89 -34.95
CA ARG A 82 -18.76 -14.08 -35.75
C ARG A 82 -18.67 -13.68 -37.22
N ASP A 83 -17.50 -13.32 -37.71
CA ASP A 83 -17.18 -13.43 -39.13
C ASP A 83 -15.67 -13.38 -39.29
N THR A 84 -15.06 -14.59 -39.32
CA THR A 84 -13.84 -14.98 -40.04
C THR A 84 -13.15 -16.14 -39.30
N LEU A 85 -13.71 -17.35 -39.36
CA LEU A 85 -12.94 -18.57 -39.11
C LEU A 85 -13.33 -19.63 -40.13
N ARG A 86 -12.61 -19.65 -41.26
CA ARG A 86 -12.64 -20.72 -42.26
C ARG A 86 -11.20 -21.01 -42.70
N GLY A 87 -10.62 -22.09 -42.19
CA GLY A 87 -9.28 -22.57 -42.58
C GLY A 87 -8.81 -23.68 -41.64
N SER A 88 -8.23 -24.74 -42.18
CA SER A 88 -8.05 -26.06 -41.56
C SER A 88 -7.10 -26.11 -40.36
N ILE A 89 -7.45 -26.97 -39.41
CA ILE A 89 -6.69 -27.31 -38.20
C ILE A 89 -5.55 -28.27 -38.57
N THR A 90 -4.30 -27.86 -38.35
CA THR A 90 -3.15 -28.77 -38.20
C THR A 90 -2.39 -28.42 -36.93
N SER A 91 -2.04 -29.45 -36.14
CA SER A 91 -1.60 -29.42 -34.74
C SER A 91 -0.30 -28.67 -34.39
N VAL A 92 0.36 -28.04 -35.37
CA VAL A 92 1.51 -27.15 -35.14
C VAL A 92 1.04 -25.72 -34.86
N ASP A 93 -0.06 -25.29 -35.49
CA ASP A 93 -0.64 -23.97 -35.26
C ASP A 93 -1.30 -23.87 -33.89
N GLU A 94 -1.69 -24.97 -33.27
CA GLU A 94 -2.30 -24.96 -31.92
C GLU A 94 -1.25 -24.72 -30.83
N ALA A 95 -0.03 -25.25 -31.01
CA ALA A 95 1.10 -24.99 -30.11
C ALA A 95 1.67 -23.58 -30.31
N VAL A 96 1.73 -23.09 -31.56
CA VAL A 96 2.13 -21.72 -31.87
C VAL A 96 1.05 -20.72 -31.49
N ALA A 97 -0.24 -21.06 -31.61
CA ALA A 97 -1.35 -20.24 -31.13
C ALA A 97 -1.39 -20.22 -29.60
N GLN A 98 -1.14 -21.31 -28.88
CA GLN A 98 -1.04 -21.29 -27.42
C GLN A 98 0.20 -20.52 -26.93
N SER A 99 1.33 -20.65 -27.63
CA SER A 99 2.56 -19.89 -27.35
C SER A 99 2.38 -18.40 -27.65
N SER A 100 1.74 -18.08 -28.78
CA SER A 100 1.44 -16.70 -29.19
C SER A 100 0.29 -16.10 -28.40
N GLU A 101 -0.67 -16.89 -27.92
CA GLU A 101 -1.71 -16.45 -26.99
C GLU A 101 -1.11 -16.18 -25.62
N ARG A 102 -0.18 -17.01 -25.12
CA ARG A 102 0.56 -16.71 -23.89
C ARG A 102 1.43 -15.47 -24.04
N ALA A 103 2.21 -15.38 -25.13
CA ALA A 103 3.04 -14.22 -25.40
C ALA A 103 2.20 -12.97 -25.64
N ALA A 104 1.05 -13.07 -26.31
CA ALA A 104 0.10 -11.98 -26.49
C ALA A 104 -0.63 -11.65 -25.19
N PHE A 105 -0.92 -12.61 -24.31
CA PHE A 105 -1.46 -12.38 -22.97
C PHE A 105 -0.46 -11.66 -22.08
N ASP A 106 0.81 -12.05 -22.13
CA ASP A 106 1.90 -11.41 -21.38
C ASP A 106 2.20 -10.01 -21.95
N THR A 107 2.11 -9.86 -23.27
CA THR A 107 2.21 -8.56 -23.96
C THR A 107 0.99 -7.68 -23.70
N LEU A 108 -0.21 -8.26 -23.52
CA LEU A 108 -1.44 -7.54 -23.19
C LEU A 108 -1.50 -7.20 -21.70
N LYS A 109 -1.02 -8.06 -20.79
CA LYS A 109 -0.81 -7.72 -19.36
C LYS A 109 0.18 -6.57 -19.19
N SER A 110 1.21 -6.49 -20.05
CA SER A 110 2.18 -5.39 -20.02
C SER A 110 1.72 -4.12 -20.78
N LYS A 111 0.75 -4.22 -21.71
CA LYS A 111 0.24 -3.07 -22.50
C LYS A 111 -1.16 -2.56 -22.14
N SER A 112 -1.98 -3.32 -21.41
CA SER A 112 -3.36 -2.91 -21.04
C SER A 112 -3.41 -2.44 -19.59
N GLY A 113 -4.32 -1.51 -19.28
CA GLY A 113 -4.45 -0.80 -18.00
C GLY A 113 -4.76 -1.63 -16.75
N PHE A 114 -4.23 -2.84 -16.65
CA PHE A 114 -4.02 -3.55 -15.41
C PHE A 114 -2.82 -2.90 -14.71
N GLY A 115 -2.90 -2.73 -13.39
CA GLY A 115 -1.78 -2.21 -12.59
C GLY A 115 -0.50 -3.04 -12.76
N PRO A 116 0.59 -2.67 -12.08
CA PRO A 116 1.80 -3.50 -12.06
C PRO A 116 1.47 -4.96 -11.70
N PRO A 117 2.22 -5.95 -12.24
CA PRO A 117 2.05 -7.35 -11.89
C PRO A 117 2.06 -7.57 -10.37
N VAL A 118 1.31 -8.55 -9.88
CA VAL A 118 1.19 -8.87 -8.45
C VAL A 118 2.56 -9.05 -7.77
N GLU A 119 3.48 -9.73 -8.45
CA GLU A 119 4.85 -9.93 -7.96
C GLU A 119 5.61 -8.60 -7.79
N GLU A 120 5.40 -7.64 -8.70
CA GLU A 120 6.02 -6.32 -8.59
C GLU A 120 5.40 -5.54 -7.43
N ILE A 121 4.09 -5.63 -7.21
CA ILE A 121 3.41 -5.03 -6.06
C ILE A 121 3.95 -5.62 -4.75
N ARG A 122 4.09 -6.95 -4.67
CA ARG A 122 4.63 -7.64 -3.50
C ARG A 122 6.07 -7.21 -3.21
N ALA A 123 6.93 -7.21 -4.22
CA ALA A 123 8.33 -6.80 -4.07
C ALA A 123 8.43 -5.33 -3.62
N THR A 124 7.56 -4.48 -4.15
CA THR A 124 7.48 -3.08 -3.74
C THR A 124 7.05 -2.95 -2.30
N ALA A 125 5.93 -3.58 -1.92
CA ALA A 125 5.39 -3.50 -0.57
C ALA A 125 6.49 -3.85 0.44
N ARG A 126 7.21 -4.95 0.19
CA ARG A 126 8.34 -5.39 1.02
C ARG A 126 9.47 -4.38 1.10
N ASN A 127 9.82 -3.73 -0.02
CA ASN A 127 10.84 -2.68 -0.03
C ASN A 127 10.39 -1.44 0.77
N LEU A 128 9.16 -0.99 0.56
CA LEU A 128 8.61 0.18 1.23
C LEU A 128 8.41 -0.05 2.73
N ASP A 129 7.90 -1.22 3.11
CA ASP A 129 7.76 -1.64 4.50
C ASP A 129 9.15 -1.72 5.18
N GLY A 130 10.15 -2.25 4.46
CA GLY A 130 11.54 -2.23 4.93
C GLY A 130 12.08 -0.82 5.19
N LEU A 131 11.87 0.10 4.25
CA LEU A 131 12.26 1.52 4.41
C LEU A 131 11.48 2.21 5.54
N ALA A 132 10.19 1.94 5.66
CA ALA A 132 9.34 2.50 6.72
C ALA A 132 9.83 2.05 8.10
N VAL A 133 10.19 0.78 8.28
CA VAL A 133 10.77 0.27 9.53
C VAL A 133 12.08 0.97 9.87
N GLU A 134 12.95 1.22 8.88
CA GLU A 134 14.19 1.97 9.12
C GLU A 134 13.93 3.44 9.50
N LEU A 135 12.89 4.08 8.93
CA LEU A 135 12.47 5.43 9.32
C LEU A 135 11.92 5.47 10.75
N LEU A 136 11.12 4.46 11.12
CA LEU A 136 10.60 4.28 12.47
C LEU A 136 11.74 4.13 13.49
N ARG A 137 12.75 3.32 13.18
CA ARG A 137 13.96 3.17 14.02
C ARG A 137 14.71 4.48 14.21
N LYS A 138 14.83 5.30 13.17
CA LYS A 138 15.47 6.64 13.27
C LYS A 138 14.70 7.58 14.18
N VAL A 139 13.37 7.49 14.18
CA VAL A 139 12.53 8.22 15.14
C VAL A 139 12.33 7.45 16.44
N GLY A 140 13.22 6.49 16.77
CA GLY A 140 13.25 5.69 18.00
C GLY A 140 11.94 4.97 18.33
N THR A 141 11.37 4.31 17.34
CA THR A 141 10.34 3.28 17.51
C THR A 141 10.72 2.03 16.69
N THR A 142 10.02 0.92 16.90
CA THR A 142 10.29 -0.37 16.26
C THR A 142 9.46 -0.53 14.99
N GLY A 143 9.58 -1.67 14.31
CA GLY A 143 8.66 -2.01 13.22
C GLY A 143 7.29 -2.53 13.70
N VAL A 144 7.13 -2.78 15.01
CA VAL A 144 5.90 -3.33 15.60
C VAL A 144 4.66 -2.48 15.29
N PRO A 145 4.68 -1.14 15.38
CA PRO A 145 3.50 -0.32 15.07
C PRO A 145 3.01 -0.47 13.63
N LEU A 146 3.91 -0.68 12.65
CA LEU A 146 3.50 -0.94 11.27
C LEU A 146 2.81 -2.30 11.15
N MET A 147 3.33 -3.31 11.84
CA MET A 147 2.72 -4.65 11.88
C MET A 147 1.34 -4.61 12.55
N THR A 148 1.21 -3.94 13.70
CA THR A 148 -0.06 -3.80 14.42
C THR A 148 -1.11 -3.09 13.57
N LEU A 149 -0.74 -1.99 12.89
CA LEU A 149 -1.64 -1.31 11.97
C LEU A 149 -2.10 -2.24 10.84
N TYR A 150 -1.20 -3.02 10.24
CA TYR A 150 -1.56 -3.97 9.19
C TYR A 150 -2.46 -5.10 9.70
N GLU A 151 -2.28 -5.56 10.94
CA GLU A 151 -3.18 -6.52 11.57
C GLU A 151 -4.58 -5.92 11.76
N ALA A 152 -4.69 -4.68 12.25
CA ALA A 152 -5.96 -3.96 12.36
C ALA A 152 -6.65 -3.78 11.00
N MET A 153 -5.89 -3.39 9.97
CA MET A 153 -6.37 -3.32 8.58
C MET A 153 -6.90 -4.68 8.10
N ALA A 154 -6.17 -5.77 8.35
CA ALA A 154 -6.58 -7.10 7.93
C ALA A 154 -7.87 -7.58 8.65
N ILE A 155 -8.04 -7.24 9.93
CA ILE A 155 -9.26 -7.52 10.71
C ILE A 155 -10.46 -6.75 10.16
N SER A 156 -10.27 -5.48 9.78
CA SER A 156 -11.32 -4.66 9.16
C SER A 156 -11.71 -5.10 7.75
N GLY A 157 -10.98 -6.04 7.15
CA GLY A 157 -11.20 -6.51 5.79
C GLY A 157 -10.54 -5.64 4.71
N ALA A 158 -9.72 -4.67 5.09
CA ALA A 158 -8.94 -3.85 4.16
C ALA A 158 -7.79 -4.65 3.52
N GLY A 159 -7.39 -4.23 2.32
CA GLY A 159 -6.16 -4.65 1.66
C GLY A 159 -4.99 -3.71 1.95
N LEU A 160 -3.87 -3.94 1.27
CA LEU A 160 -2.70 -3.05 1.32
C LEU A 160 -3.08 -1.60 0.90
N PHE A 161 -2.37 -0.58 1.40
CA PHE A 161 -2.69 0.83 1.10
C PHE A 161 -2.84 1.13 -0.39
N GLU A 162 -1.98 0.55 -1.23
CA GLU A 162 -2.01 0.76 -2.68
C GLU A 162 -3.12 -0.04 -3.38
N ARG A 163 -3.71 -1.04 -2.71
CA ARG A 163 -4.58 -2.02 -3.35
C ARG A 163 -5.56 -2.69 -2.36
N ASN A 164 -6.85 -2.40 -2.52
CA ASN A 164 -7.93 -2.92 -1.65
C ASN A 164 -8.80 -4.03 -2.29
N ASP A 165 -8.23 -4.84 -3.18
CA ASP A 165 -8.91 -5.99 -3.75
C ASP A 165 -8.46 -7.31 -3.11
N TYR A 166 -8.89 -8.44 -3.66
CA TYR A 166 -8.52 -9.76 -3.16
C TYR A 166 -6.99 -9.95 -3.11
N GLU A 167 -6.28 -9.54 -4.15
CA GLU A 167 -4.81 -9.67 -4.22
C GLU A 167 -4.15 -8.77 -3.17
N GLY A 168 -4.62 -7.54 -3.02
CA GLY A 168 -4.16 -6.62 -1.99
C GLY A 168 -4.32 -7.16 -0.56
N ARG A 169 -5.42 -7.87 -0.28
CA ARG A 169 -5.62 -8.57 1.00
C ARG A 169 -4.67 -9.75 1.21
N GLN A 170 -4.36 -10.51 0.16
CA GLN A 170 -3.38 -11.59 0.25
C GLN A 170 -1.98 -11.04 0.52
N ILE A 171 -1.57 -10.01 -0.22
CA ILE A 171 -0.27 -9.36 -0.03
C ILE A 171 -0.16 -8.76 1.37
N LEU A 172 -1.21 -8.10 1.90
CA LEU A 172 -1.21 -7.57 3.26
C LEU A 172 -0.89 -8.67 4.29
N ARG A 173 -1.53 -9.85 4.17
CA ARG A 173 -1.27 -10.99 5.08
C ARG A 173 0.15 -11.52 4.97
N GLU A 174 0.68 -11.58 3.75
CA GLU A 174 2.09 -11.95 3.53
C GLU A 174 3.05 -10.93 4.17
N GLN A 175 2.76 -9.62 4.08
CA GLN A 175 3.57 -8.58 4.71
C GLN A 175 3.50 -8.65 6.24
N ILE A 176 2.34 -8.95 6.83
CA ILE A 176 2.22 -9.17 8.28
C ILE A 176 3.15 -10.31 8.72
N GLY A 177 3.12 -11.45 8.02
CA GLY A 177 4.00 -12.58 8.32
C GLY A 177 5.49 -12.20 8.22
N TRP A 178 5.86 -11.47 7.16
CA TRP A 178 7.22 -11.00 6.97
C TRP A 178 7.67 -9.98 8.02
N LEU A 179 6.84 -8.99 8.34
CA LEU A 179 7.11 -8.00 9.37
C LEU A 179 7.30 -8.68 10.72
N ARG A 180 6.45 -9.64 11.08
CA ARG A 180 6.56 -10.40 12.32
C ARG A 180 7.92 -11.08 12.49
N GLU A 181 8.43 -11.72 11.44
CA GLU A 181 9.79 -12.30 11.46
C GLU A 181 10.86 -11.23 11.67
N ARG A 182 10.71 -10.06 11.04
CA ARG A 182 11.71 -8.99 11.06
C ARG A 182 11.74 -8.20 12.36
N VAL A 183 10.58 -7.99 12.99
CA VAL A 183 10.44 -7.23 14.24
C VAL A 183 10.50 -8.12 15.47
N SER A 184 10.55 -9.45 15.30
CA SER A 184 10.67 -10.40 16.41
C SER A 184 11.88 -10.19 17.32
N ASN A 185 12.92 -9.53 16.81
CA ASN A 185 14.14 -9.19 17.55
C ASN A 185 14.19 -7.71 17.96
N ASP A 186 13.17 -6.91 17.63
CA ASP A 186 13.10 -5.56 18.14
C ASP A 186 12.86 -5.67 19.66
N GLU A 187 13.74 -5.10 20.48
CA GLU A 187 13.58 -5.14 21.93
C GLU A 187 12.20 -4.56 22.29
N ASP A 188 11.48 -5.22 23.21
CA ASP A 188 10.27 -4.72 23.87
C ASP A 188 10.64 -3.50 24.75
N GLY A 189 11.15 -2.44 24.13
CA GLY A 189 11.68 -1.24 24.80
C GLY A 189 10.59 -0.34 25.40
N GLY A 190 9.36 -0.85 25.53
CA GLY A 190 8.19 -0.09 25.90
C GLY A 190 7.89 1.06 24.92
N ARG A 191 6.74 1.71 25.12
CA ARG A 191 6.44 2.94 24.37
C ARG A 191 7.29 4.07 24.93
N ALA A 192 8.04 4.75 24.07
CA ALA A 192 8.86 5.88 24.52
C ALA A 192 7.96 7.02 25.05
N PRO A 193 8.35 7.75 26.12
CA PRO A 193 7.50 8.77 26.76
C PRO A 193 6.95 9.84 25.80
N ARG A 194 7.70 10.18 24.75
CA ARG A 194 7.26 11.13 23.72
C ARG A 194 5.99 10.69 22.99
N TRP A 195 5.78 9.39 22.83
CA TRP A 195 4.66 8.83 22.10
C TRP A 195 3.41 8.78 22.99
N MET A 196 3.61 8.41 24.26
CA MET A 196 2.55 8.48 25.27
C MET A 196 2.03 9.91 25.44
N ALA A 197 2.89 10.92 25.31
CA ALA A 197 2.47 12.32 25.35
C ALA A 197 1.52 12.73 24.21
N MET A 198 1.47 11.95 23.12
CA MET A 198 0.59 12.18 21.97
C MET A 198 -0.71 11.36 22.05
N ASP A 199 -0.90 10.53 23.07
CA ASP A 199 -2.11 9.71 23.22
C ASP A 199 -3.38 10.58 23.33
N THR A 200 -3.28 11.71 24.04
CA THR A 200 -4.38 12.67 24.16
C THR A 200 -4.74 13.28 22.81
N ASP A 201 -3.75 13.58 21.95
CA ASP A 201 -4.00 14.14 20.62
C ASP A 201 -4.73 13.13 19.73
N LEU A 202 -4.29 11.87 19.73
CA LEU A 202 -4.96 10.82 18.96
C LEU A 202 -6.40 10.59 19.44
N ASN A 203 -6.62 10.53 20.76
CA ASN A 203 -7.95 10.37 21.32
C ASN A 203 -8.86 11.55 20.95
N ALA A 204 -8.37 12.79 21.02
CA ALA A 204 -9.13 13.96 20.61
C ALA A 204 -9.50 13.93 19.11
N ILE A 205 -8.59 13.44 18.25
CA ILE A 205 -8.88 13.24 16.82
C ILE A 205 -9.99 12.19 16.65
N LYS A 206 -9.90 11.05 17.35
CA LYS A 206 -10.92 10.00 17.29
C LYS A 206 -12.29 10.49 17.75
N GLU A 207 -12.35 11.17 18.88
CA GLU A 207 -13.59 11.78 19.40
C GLU A 207 -14.18 12.80 18.41
N GLY A 208 -13.33 13.60 17.77
CA GLY A 208 -13.75 14.52 16.71
C GLY A 208 -14.38 13.80 15.53
N LEU A 209 -13.74 12.74 15.03
CA LEU A 209 -14.25 11.92 13.92
C LEU A 209 -15.58 11.24 14.25
N GLU A 210 -15.72 10.71 15.48
CA GLU A 210 -16.97 10.09 15.94
C GLU A 210 -18.13 11.10 16.04
N SER A 211 -17.84 12.37 16.32
CA SER A 211 -18.86 13.42 16.44
C SER A 211 -19.40 13.94 15.10
N GLU A 212 -18.69 13.67 14.00
CA GLU A 212 -19.06 14.09 12.64
C GLU A 212 -19.79 13.00 11.84
N MET A 213 -19.81 11.75 12.34
CA MET A 213 -20.48 10.58 11.74
C MET A 213 -21.92 10.39 12.25
#